data_AF-A0AAU7ABV1-F1
#
_entry.id   AF-A0AAU7ABV1-F1
#
_cell.length_a   1.000
_cell.length_b   1.000
_cell.length_c   1.000
_cell.angle_alpha   90.00
_cell.angle_beta   90.00
_cell.angle_gamma   90.00
#
_symmetry.space_group_name_H-M   'P 1'
#
loop_
_entity.id
_entity.type
_entity.pdbx_description
1 polymer ?
#
loop_
_entity_poly.entity_id
_entity_poly.type
_entity_poly.pdbx_seq_one_letter_code
_entity_poly.pdbx_strand_id
1 'polypeptide(L)'
;MERRAAVLMAEQARMNEVRSLGFVPDAVGPEIPMAPARGPVRMFESMAYYPKGEDDFELKAAGYMGRKTLQRADSFDNMAAKAARHKKPSPFSPAQVAMGRFYRDLVEKHSCAGVKCSSLESVSQGGGSGGGEFMDAVLRDRQRIDVLRQRIGSGSAMVVRRIRPSDRGSKATIMDRRLIDAVCIEDSSLTDVLRAHGWVREGHSAKGDHIKALATALAAALDRMMGPVKRGGISVIHFGSGQSPIWD
;
A
#
# COMPACT_ATOMS: atom_id res chain seq x y z
N MET A 1 32.50 19.12 26.34
CA MET A 1 32.49 19.43 24.89
C MET A 1 32.05 18.23 24.04
N GLU A 2 32.52 17.02 24.33
CA GLU A 2 32.23 15.81 23.54
C GLU A 2 30.73 15.46 23.40
N ARG A 3 29.94 15.59 24.48
CA ARG A 3 28.50 15.29 24.44
C ARG A 3 27.71 16.20 23.48
N ARG A 4 28.11 17.48 23.36
CA ARG A 4 27.50 18.42 22.40
C ARG A 4 27.89 18.09 20.96
N ALA A 5 29.15 17.73 20.72
CA ALA A 5 29.61 17.29 19.41
C ALA A 5 28.91 16.01 18.94
N ALA A 6 28.72 15.03 19.84
CA ALA A 6 27.99 13.81 19.55
C ALA A 6 26.51 14.07 19.20
N VAL A 7 25.84 14.96 19.94
CA VAL A 7 24.46 15.37 19.65
C VAL A 7 24.37 16.08 18.29
N LEU A 8 25.30 16.98 17.98
CA LEU A 8 25.33 17.68 16.69
C LEU A 8 25.58 16.72 15.52
N MET A 9 26.48 15.74 15.68
CA MET A 9 26.72 14.72 14.66
C MET A 9 25.50 13.81 14.44
N ALA A 10 24.84 13.38 15.52
CA ALA A 10 23.61 12.59 15.42
C ALA A 10 22.48 13.37 14.73
N GLU A 11 22.34 14.66 15.06
CA GLU A 11 21.34 15.52 14.45
C GLU A 11 21.65 15.78 12.97
N GLN A 12 22.92 15.99 12.62
CA GLN A 12 23.34 16.14 11.23
C GLN A 12 23.06 14.87 10.41
N ALA A 13 23.32 13.69 10.98
CA ALA A 13 23.00 12.41 10.35
C ALA A 13 21.49 12.27 10.11
N ARG A 14 20.67 12.61 11.10
CA ARG A 14 19.20 12.62 10.99
C ARG A 14 18.71 13.59 9.91
N MET A 15 19.24 14.81 9.87
CA MET A 15 18.88 15.79 8.84
C MET A 15 19.28 15.35 7.43
N ASN A 16 20.45 14.73 7.28
CA ASN A 16 20.92 14.20 6.00
C ASN A 16 20.04 13.04 5.53
N GLU A 17 19.62 12.15 6.43
CA GLU A 17 18.66 11.08 6.13
C GLU A 17 17.33 11.66 5.62
N VAL A 18 16.77 12.65 6.31
CA VAL A 18 15.54 13.32 5.87
C VAL A 18 15.72 14.01 4.51
N ARG A 19 16.85 14.71 4.28
CA ARG A 19 17.15 15.35 3.00
C ARG A 19 17.23 14.33 1.86
N SER A 20 17.80 13.15 2.12
CA SER A 20 17.93 12.08 1.13
C SER A 20 16.57 11.53 0.66
N LEU A 21 15.54 11.57 1.51
CA LEU A 21 14.19 11.16 1.15
C LEU A 21 13.53 12.11 0.15
N GLY A 22 13.96 13.37 0.10
CA GLY A 22 13.47 14.39 -0.83
C GLY A 22 14.13 14.39 -2.20
N PHE A 23 15.02 13.43 -2.48
CA PHE A 23 15.75 13.34 -3.74
C PHE A 23 14.80 13.14 -4.94
N VAL A 24 15.05 13.87 -6.02
CA VAL A 24 14.29 13.78 -7.29
C VAL A 24 15.26 13.32 -8.38
N PRO A 25 15.02 12.17 -9.02
CA PRO A 25 15.84 11.70 -10.14
C PRO A 25 15.69 12.57 -11.40
N ASP A 26 16.76 12.71 -12.18
CA ASP A 26 16.78 13.49 -13.44
C ASP A 26 15.78 12.99 -14.51
N ALA A 27 15.35 11.74 -14.41
CA ALA A 27 14.34 11.14 -15.31
C ALA A 27 12.93 11.72 -15.13
N VAL A 28 12.72 12.51 -14.07
CA VAL A 28 11.44 13.14 -13.72
C VAL A 28 11.45 14.60 -14.20
N GLY A 29 10.26 15.19 -14.37
CA GLY A 29 10.12 16.60 -14.76
C GLY A 29 10.93 17.57 -13.88
N PRO A 30 11.64 18.55 -14.48
CA PRO A 30 12.54 19.47 -13.76
C PRO A 30 11.81 20.41 -12.80
N GLU A 31 10.50 20.55 -12.95
CA GLU A 31 9.66 21.39 -12.10
C GLU A 31 9.41 20.78 -10.71
N ILE A 32 9.71 19.49 -10.52
CA ILE A 32 9.49 18.85 -9.22
C ILE A 32 10.61 19.26 -8.25
N PRO A 33 10.31 20.01 -7.18
CA PRO A 33 11.33 20.44 -6.24
C PRO A 33 11.79 19.30 -5.35
N MET A 34 13.04 19.38 -4.90
CA MET A 34 13.55 18.57 -3.79
C MET A 34 12.75 18.90 -2.53
N ALA A 35 12.01 17.93 -2.00
CA ALA A 35 11.11 18.12 -0.87
C ALA A 35 11.33 17.04 0.19
N PRO A 36 12.24 17.26 1.15
CA PRO A 36 12.60 16.26 2.18
C PRO A 36 11.40 15.72 2.97
N ALA A 37 10.44 16.58 3.29
CA ALA A 37 9.24 16.21 4.05
C ALA A 37 8.22 15.38 3.24
N ARG A 38 8.41 15.18 1.93
CA ARG A 38 7.52 14.37 1.08
C ARG A 38 7.55 12.89 1.48
N GLY A 39 8.65 12.44 2.09
CA GLY A 39 8.89 11.02 2.37
C GLY A 39 9.34 10.24 1.12
N PRO A 40 9.41 8.91 1.22
CA PRO A 40 9.93 8.08 0.14
C PRO A 40 9.03 8.14 -1.10
N VAL A 41 9.67 8.13 -2.26
CA VAL A 41 9.00 8.20 -3.57
C VAL A 41 9.49 7.08 -4.49
N ARG A 42 8.62 6.66 -5.40
CA ARG A 42 8.96 5.79 -6.53
C ARG A 42 8.71 6.51 -7.84
N MET A 43 9.51 6.18 -8.85
CA MET A 43 9.23 6.61 -10.22
C MET A 43 8.08 5.76 -10.77
N PHE A 44 7.12 6.43 -11.39
CA PHE A 44 5.99 5.83 -12.08
C PHE A 44 5.96 6.36 -13.51
N GLU A 45 5.61 5.49 -14.45
CA GLU A 45 5.49 5.83 -15.86
C GLU A 45 4.03 5.63 -16.25
N SER A 46 3.35 6.72 -16.57
CA SER A 46 2.00 6.68 -17.13
C SER A 46 2.10 6.28 -18.60
N MET A 47 1.32 5.29 -19.00
CA MET A 47 1.21 4.86 -20.39
C MET A 47 -0.19 5.20 -20.91
N ALA A 48 -0.30 5.68 -22.14
CA ALA A 48 -1.57 5.88 -22.82
C ALA A 48 -1.52 5.32 -24.24
N TYR A 49 -2.69 4.93 -24.73
CA TYR A 49 -2.87 4.54 -26.12
C TYR A 49 -3.03 5.80 -26.97
N TYR A 50 -2.22 5.91 -28.02
CA TYR A 50 -2.32 6.95 -29.03
C TYR A 50 -2.70 6.30 -30.36
N PRO A 51 -3.58 6.93 -31.15
CA PRO A 51 -3.88 6.43 -32.48
C PRO A 51 -2.61 6.48 -33.35
N LYS A 52 -2.35 5.38 -34.05
CA LYS A 52 -1.25 5.20 -34.99
C LYS A 52 -1.84 4.94 -36.38
N GLY A 53 -2.33 6.00 -37.02
CA GLY A 53 -3.11 5.88 -38.26
C GLY A 53 -4.61 5.75 -37.95
N GLU A 54 -5.36 5.18 -38.90
CA GLU A 54 -6.83 5.17 -38.86
C GLU A 54 -7.40 4.07 -37.94
N ASP A 55 -6.78 2.88 -37.91
CA ASP A 55 -7.29 1.69 -37.20
C ASP A 55 -6.35 1.09 -36.15
N ASP A 56 -5.15 1.64 -35.94
CA ASP A 56 -4.15 1.08 -35.03
C ASP A 56 -3.90 2.00 -33.82
N PHE A 57 -3.51 1.42 -32.69
CA PHE A 57 -3.20 2.15 -31.46
C PHE A 57 -1.84 1.70 -30.92
N GLU A 58 -1.00 2.67 -30.59
CA GLU A 58 0.30 2.41 -29.96
C GLU A 58 0.32 2.88 -28.51
N LEU A 59 0.94 2.05 -27.65
CA LEU A 59 1.14 2.40 -26.26
C LEU A 59 2.41 3.25 -26.11
N LYS A 60 2.26 4.49 -25.66
CA LYS A 60 3.38 5.42 -25.43
C LYS A 60 3.38 5.94 -24.00
N ALA A 61 4.57 6.35 -23.54
CA ALA A 61 4.72 7.07 -22.28
C ALA A 61 3.96 8.41 -22.37
N ALA A 62 2.97 8.56 -21.52
CA ALA A 62 2.03 9.68 -21.46
C ALA A 62 2.30 10.61 -20.28
N GLY A 63 3.49 10.51 -19.67
CA GLY A 63 3.90 11.46 -18.64
C GLY A 63 4.14 12.85 -19.21
N TYR A 64 4.22 13.87 -18.35
CA TYR A 64 4.47 15.24 -18.78
C TYR A 64 5.75 15.33 -19.61
N MET A 65 5.64 15.75 -20.87
CA MET A 65 6.74 15.75 -21.86
C MET A 65 7.40 14.36 -22.03
N GLY A 66 6.63 13.27 -21.90
CA GLY A 66 7.12 11.89 -21.99
C GLY A 66 8.00 11.46 -20.81
N ARG A 67 8.07 12.26 -19.74
CA ARG A 67 8.91 11.97 -18.56
C ARG A 67 8.18 11.12 -17.52
N LYS A 68 8.96 10.46 -16.67
CA LYS A 68 8.42 9.74 -15.51
C LYS A 68 7.90 10.73 -14.48
N THR A 69 6.95 10.28 -13.67
CA THR A 69 6.41 11.04 -12.54
C THR A 69 6.86 10.43 -11.23
N LEU A 70 6.83 11.22 -10.15
CA LEU A 70 7.03 10.69 -8.80
C LEU A 70 5.69 10.36 -8.17
N GLN A 71 5.62 9.19 -7.57
CA GLN A 71 4.53 8.78 -6.70
C GLN A 71 5.07 8.52 -5.30
N ARG A 72 4.31 8.89 -4.27
CA ARG A 72 4.66 8.52 -2.89
C ARG A 72 4.72 6.99 -2.77
N ALA A 73 5.83 6.48 -2.25
CA ALA A 73 6.02 5.06 -2.03
C ALA A 73 5.35 4.67 -0.71
N ASP A 74 4.54 3.62 -0.75
CA ASP A 74 3.95 3.03 0.46
C ASP A 74 4.84 1.94 1.07
N SER A 75 4.41 1.38 2.19
CA SER A 75 5.09 0.32 2.93
C SER A 75 5.41 -0.90 2.05
N PHE A 76 4.54 -1.26 1.11
CA PHE A 76 4.77 -2.34 0.15
C PHE A 76 5.88 -1.99 -0.84
N ASP A 77 5.86 -0.78 -1.40
CA ASP A 77 6.91 -0.30 -2.30
C ASP A 77 8.28 -0.26 -1.60
N ASN A 78 8.31 0.20 -0.35
CA ASN A 78 9.53 0.22 0.46
C ASN A 78 10.08 -1.19 0.73
N MET A 79 9.19 -2.15 1.02
CA MET A 79 9.56 -3.55 1.22
C MET A 79 10.06 -4.20 -0.08
N ALA A 80 9.43 -3.90 -1.23
CA ALA A 80 9.86 -4.38 -2.53
C ALA A 80 11.22 -3.80 -2.94
N ALA A 81 11.43 -2.49 -2.76
CA ALA A 81 12.72 -1.84 -3.01
C ALA A 81 13.84 -2.42 -2.14
N LYS A 82 13.56 -2.66 -0.85
CA LYS A 82 14.51 -3.31 0.06
C LYS A 82 14.84 -4.73 -0.39
N ALA A 83 13.85 -5.52 -0.81
CA ALA A 83 14.09 -6.88 -1.32
C ALA A 83 14.93 -6.85 -2.61
N ALA A 84 14.60 -5.97 -3.55
CA ALA A 84 15.34 -5.80 -4.81
C ALA A 84 16.80 -5.40 -4.57
N ARG A 85 17.06 -4.47 -3.63
CA ARG A 85 18.43 -4.08 -3.22
C ARG A 85 19.26 -5.27 -2.73
N HIS A 86 18.61 -6.26 -2.12
CA HIS A 86 19.24 -7.50 -1.67
C HIS A 86 19.12 -8.66 -2.66
N LYS A 87 18.73 -8.39 -3.92
CA LYS A 87 18.52 -9.39 -4.98
C LYS A 87 17.55 -10.51 -4.58
N LYS A 88 16.53 -10.17 -3.79
CA LYS A 88 15.47 -11.08 -3.35
C LYS A 88 14.17 -10.78 -4.09
N PRO A 89 13.30 -11.79 -4.28
CA PRO A 89 11.98 -11.56 -4.84
C PRO A 89 11.15 -10.63 -3.94
N SER A 90 10.15 -9.96 -4.54
CA SER A 90 9.17 -9.18 -3.78
C SER A 90 8.54 -10.05 -2.68
N PRO A 91 8.42 -9.54 -1.45
CA PRO A 91 7.85 -10.32 -0.34
C PRO A 91 6.35 -10.59 -0.51
N PHE A 92 5.66 -9.84 -1.38
CA PHE A 92 4.21 -9.97 -1.62
C PHE A 92 3.91 -10.04 -3.12
N SER A 93 2.85 -10.76 -3.45
CA SER A 93 2.33 -10.84 -4.82
C SER A 93 1.62 -9.54 -5.23
N PRO A 94 1.48 -9.26 -6.54
CA PRO A 94 0.72 -8.09 -7.00
C PRO A 94 -0.71 -8.05 -6.48
N ALA A 95 -1.37 -9.21 -6.37
CA ALA A 95 -2.73 -9.32 -5.85
C ALA A 95 -2.80 -8.96 -4.35
N GLN A 96 -1.83 -9.40 -3.55
CA GLN A 96 -1.72 -9.06 -2.14
C GLN A 96 -1.50 -7.56 -1.94
N VAL A 97 -0.60 -6.95 -2.72
CA VAL A 97 -0.35 -5.50 -2.67
C VAL A 97 -1.60 -4.73 -3.09
N ALA A 98 -2.27 -5.14 -4.17
CA ALA A 98 -3.53 -4.52 -4.61
C ALA A 98 -4.61 -4.62 -3.52
N MET A 99 -4.71 -5.76 -2.81
CA MET A 99 -5.67 -5.92 -1.74
C MET A 99 -5.36 -5.03 -0.53
N GLY A 100 -4.08 -4.91 -0.14
CA GLY A 100 -3.64 -4.01 0.92
C GLY A 100 -3.99 -2.55 0.62
N ARG A 101 -3.71 -2.11 -0.62
CA ARG A 101 -4.04 -0.75 -1.10
C ARG A 101 -5.55 -0.51 -1.17
N PHE A 102 -6.30 -1.43 -1.74
CA PHE A 102 -7.77 -1.35 -1.75
C PHE A 102 -8.34 -1.21 -0.34
N TYR A 103 -7.80 -1.98 0.61
CA TYR A 103 -8.24 -1.91 2.00
C TYR A 103 -7.94 -0.55 2.63
N ARG A 104 -6.74 -0.02 2.44
CA ARG A 104 -6.35 1.32 2.89
C ARG A 104 -7.31 2.37 2.31
N ASP A 105 -7.43 2.41 0.99
CA ASP A 105 -8.20 3.44 0.28
C ASP A 105 -9.69 3.40 0.71
N LEU A 106 -10.25 2.21 0.93
CA LEU A 106 -11.61 2.03 1.45
C LEU A 106 -11.78 2.57 2.88
N VAL A 107 -10.81 2.28 3.77
CA VAL A 107 -10.85 2.78 5.15
C VAL A 107 -10.67 4.28 5.20
N GLU A 108 -9.73 4.82 4.44
CA GLU A 108 -9.50 6.27 4.34
C GLU A 108 -10.75 6.98 3.82
N LYS A 109 -11.33 6.50 2.72
CA LYS A 109 -12.59 7.02 2.17
C LYS A 109 -13.71 7.03 3.22
N HIS A 110 -13.91 5.92 3.92
CA HIS A 110 -14.96 5.81 4.94
C HIS A 110 -14.69 6.73 6.15
N SER A 111 -13.44 6.83 6.61
CA SER A 111 -13.06 7.75 7.70
C SER A 111 -13.29 9.22 7.33
N CYS A 112 -13.15 9.57 6.04
CA CYS A 112 -13.38 10.92 5.53
C CYS A 112 -14.85 11.22 5.20
N ALA A 113 -15.76 10.24 5.23
CA ALA A 113 -17.17 10.42 4.85
C ALA A 113 -17.95 11.44 5.72
N GLY A 114 -17.39 11.89 6.85
CA GLY A 114 -17.95 12.96 7.68
C GLY A 114 -17.48 14.37 7.31
N VAL A 115 -16.43 14.50 6.49
CA VAL A 115 -15.91 15.80 6.05
C VAL A 115 -16.72 16.22 4.85
N LYS A 116 -17.73 17.07 5.06
CA LYS A 116 -18.38 17.84 3.99
C LYS A 116 -17.38 18.84 3.42
N CYS A 117 -16.41 18.33 2.65
CA CYS A 117 -15.77 19.17 1.65
C CYS A 117 -16.87 19.54 0.67
N SER A 118 -17.20 20.82 0.60
CA SER A 118 -17.98 21.42 -0.47
C SER A 118 -17.26 21.21 -1.80
N SER A 119 -17.26 19.98 -2.32
CA SER A 119 -16.69 19.62 -3.62
C SER A 119 -17.79 19.71 -4.69
N LEU A 120 -17.52 20.50 -5.73
CA LEU A 120 -18.35 20.62 -6.94
C LEU A 120 -18.57 19.29 -7.67
N GLU A 121 -17.81 18.24 -7.35
CA GLU A 121 -17.99 16.87 -7.87
C GLU A 121 -19.24 16.17 -7.30
N SER A 122 -19.83 16.71 -6.23
CA SER A 122 -21.13 16.26 -5.71
C SER A 122 -22.32 16.77 -6.55
N VAL A 123 -22.07 17.66 -7.51
CA VAL A 123 -22.99 17.94 -8.60
C VAL A 123 -22.74 16.89 -9.68
N SER A 124 -23.27 15.69 -9.50
CA SER A 124 -23.40 14.79 -10.64
C SER A 124 -24.25 15.53 -11.68
N GLN A 125 -23.70 15.59 -12.88
CA GLN A 125 -24.29 16.21 -14.05
C GLN A 125 -25.48 15.33 -14.48
N GLY A 126 -26.65 15.53 -13.87
CA GLY A 126 -27.87 14.77 -14.15
C GLY A 126 -28.91 15.02 -13.06
N GLY A 127 -29.98 15.74 -13.39
CA GLY A 127 -30.95 16.22 -12.43
C GLY A 127 -31.76 15.14 -11.70
N GLY A 128 -32.13 15.46 -10.46
CA GLY A 128 -33.32 14.94 -9.80
C GLY A 128 -33.13 13.76 -8.85
N SER A 129 -33.49 13.99 -7.58
CA SER A 129 -33.85 12.99 -6.55
C SER A 129 -32.74 12.07 -6.03
N GLY A 130 -32.20 12.34 -4.83
CA GLY A 130 -31.47 11.28 -4.12
C GLY A 130 -30.67 11.69 -2.89
N GLY A 131 -31.28 12.29 -1.87
CA GLY A 131 -30.62 12.48 -0.56
C GLY A 131 -30.20 11.18 0.16
N GLY A 132 -30.53 10.00 -0.40
CA GLY A 132 -30.19 8.67 0.12
C GLY A 132 -28.91 8.04 -0.44
N GLU A 133 -28.44 8.43 -1.64
CA GLU A 133 -27.34 7.71 -2.31
C GLU A 133 -26.00 7.81 -1.59
N PHE A 134 -25.72 8.95 -0.96
CA PHE A 134 -24.50 9.15 -0.18
C PHE A 134 -24.47 8.30 1.08
N MET A 135 -25.55 8.32 1.87
CA MET A 135 -25.62 7.55 3.12
C MET A 135 -25.54 6.05 2.82
N ASP A 136 -26.20 5.60 1.75
CA ASP A 136 -26.13 4.21 1.29
C ASP A 136 -24.72 3.82 0.84
N ALA A 137 -23.98 4.70 0.17
CA ALA A 137 -22.59 4.47 -0.21
C ALA A 137 -21.68 4.33 1.03
N VAL A 138 -21.85 5.19 2.05
CA VAL A 138 -21.08 5.12 3.30
C VAL A 138 -21.39 3.82 4.06
N LEU A 139 -22.66 3.45 4.16
CA LEU A 139 -23.08 2.19 4.79
C LEU A 139 -22.51 0.97 4.04
N ARG A 140 -22.49 1.01 2.71
CA ARG A 140 -21.88 -0.03 1.88
C ARG A 140 -20.37 -0.15 2.11
N ASP A 141 -19.67 0.97 2.17
CA ASP A 141 -18.23 1.00 2.47
C ASP A 141 -17.95 0.42 3.87
N ARG A 142 -18.76 0.79 4.88
CA ARG A 142 -18.68 0.23 6.22
C ARG A 142 -18.83 -1.29 6.23
N GLN A 143 -19.91 -1.79 5.62
CA GLN A 143 -20.17 -3.23 5.52
C GLN A 143 -19.02 -3.95 4.82
N ARG A 144 -18.45 -3.34 3.78
CA ARG A 144 -17.31 -3.90 3.06
C ARG A 144 -16.06 -3.96 3.95
N ILE A 145 -15.78 -2.92 4.74
CA ILE A 145 -14.70 -2.92 5.73
C ILE A 145 -14.92 -4.03 6.76
N ASP A 146 -16.13 -4.17 7.29
CA ASP A 146 -16.47 -5.17 8.30
C ASP A 146 -16.28 -6.60 7.78
N VAL A 147 -16.69 -6.88 6.53
CA VAL A 147 -16.45 -8.17 5.86
C VAL A 147 -14.96 -8.46 5.73
N LEU A 148 -14.15 -7.48 5.31
CA LEU A 148 -12.70 -7.66 5.19
C LEU A 148 -12.06 -7.91 6.55
N ARG A 149 -12.48 -7.17 7.59
CA ARG A 149 -12.02 -7.35 8.97
C ARG A 149 -12.36 -8.73 9.50
N GLN A 150 -13.56 -9.21 9.23
CA GLN A 150 -14.01 -10.56 9.62
C GLN A 150 -13.19 -11.65 8.92
N ARG A 151 -12.85 -11.47 7.63
CA ARG A 151 -12.02 -12.40 6.86
C ARG A 151 -10.59 -12.52 7.40
N ILE A 152 -10.02 -11.43 7.93
CA ILE A 152 -8.70 -11.49 8.58
C ILE A 152 -8.75 -12.47 9.76
N GLY A 153 -9.83 -12.43 10.54
CA GLY A 153 -10.07 -13.29 11.70
C GLY A 153 -9.34 -12.82 12.96
N SER A 154 -9.39 -13.65 14.01
CA SER A 154 -8.74 -13.43 15.32
C SER A 154 -7.36 -14.09 15.45
N GLY A 155 -6.73 -14.40 14.31
CA GLY A 155 -5.40 -15.02 14.25
C GLY A 155 -4.29 -14.13 14.82
N SER A 156 -3.16 -14.76 15.16
CA SER A 156 -1.96 -14.09 15.64
C SER A 156 -0.82 -14.29 14.67
N ALA A 157 -0.28 -13.18 14.17
CA ALA A 157 0.90 -13.16 13.32
C ALA A 157 2.16 -13.58 14.08
N MET A 158 2.24 -13.23 15.36
CA MET A 158 3.37 -13.60 16.21
C MET A 158 2.96 -13.68 17.68
N VAL A 159 3.18 -14.85 18.27
CA VAL A 159 2.76 -15.18 19.65
C VAL A 159 3.95 -15.22 20.60
N VAL A 160 3.78 -14.60 21.77
CA VAL A 160 4.72 -14.70 22.87
C VAL A 160 4.64 -16.11 23.48
N ARG A 161 5.69 -16.92 23.31
CA ARG A 161 5.70 -18.31 23.83
C ARG A 161 6.14 -18.43 25.29
N ARG A 162 7.16 -17.68 25.71
CA ARG A 162 7.73 -17.76 27.05
C ARG A 162 8.25 -16.39 27.48
N ILE A 163 7.87 -15.97 28.69
CA ILE A 163 8.33 -14.74 29.34
C ILE A 163 8.66 -15.06 30.80
N ARG A 164 9.76 -14.50 31.30
CA ARG A 164 10.09 -14.55 32.73
C ARG A 164 9.11 -13.65 33.50
N PRO A 165 8.69 -13.99 34.72
CA PRO A 165 7.76 -13.14 35.49
C PRO A 165 8.19 -11.67 35.60
N SER A 166 9.49 -11.41 35.72
CA SER A 166 10.09 -10.06 35.76
C SER A 166 9.94 -9.25 34.48
N ASP A 167 9.76 -9.92 33.34
CA ASP A 167 9.74 -9.32 32.01
C ASP A 167 8.32 -9.27 31.43
N ARG A 168 7.30 -9.48 32.28
CA ARG A 168 5.89 -9.46 31.86
C ARG A 168 5.51 -8.10 31.31
N GLY A 169 4.85 -8.07 30.15
CA GLY A 169 4.48 -6.85 29.44
C GLY A 169 5.57 -6.28 28.51
N SER A 170 6.80 -6.80 28.56
CA SER A 170 7.88 -6.34 27.67
C SER A 170 7.69 -6.70 26.18
N LYS A 171 6.87 -7.71 25.90
CA LYS A 171 6.52 -8.18 24.55
C LYS A 171 5.04 -8.47 24.49
N ALA A 172 4.42 -8.05 23.39
CA ALA A 172 3.01 -8.31 23.12
C ALA A 172 2.84 -9.25 21.93
N THR A 173 1.82 -10.12 21.99
CA THR A 173 1.37 -10.87 20.81
C THR A 173 0.93 -9.89 19.72
N ILE A 174 1.31 -10.14 18.48
CA ILE A 174 0.90 -9.36 17.32
C ILE A 174 -0.26 -10.08 16.65
N MET A 175 -1.44 -9.46 16.67
CA MET A 175 -2.64 -9.98 16.01
C MET A 175 -2.60 -9.70 14.51
N ASP A 176 -3.17 -10.58 13.70
CA ASP A 176 -3.22 -10.42 12.24
C ASP A 176 -3.88 -9.11 11.84
N ARG A 177 -4.98 -8.77 12.53
CA ARG A 177 -5.70 -7.51 12.34
C ARG A 177 -4.82 -6.29 12.59
N ARG A 178 -4.07 -6.30 13.68
CA ARG A 178 -3.17 -5.20 14.04
C ARG A 178 -2.02 -5.08 13.05
N LEU A 179 -1.48 -6.21 12.59
CA LEU A 179 -0.43 -6.24 11.57
C LEU A 179 -0.91 -5.63 10.24
N ILE A 180 -2.10 -6.01 9.77
CA ILE A 180 -2.73 -5.42 8.57
C ILE A 180 -2.90 -3.92 8.74
N ASP A 181 -3.45 -3.47 9.86
CA ASP A 181 -3.71 -2.04 10.08
C ASP A 181 -2.42 -1.22 10.14
N ALA A 182 -1.40 -1.73 10.83
CA ALA A 182 -0.10 -1.06 10.90
C ALA A 182 0.53 -0.87 9.51
N VAL A 183 0.48 -1.91 8.67
CA VAL A 183 1.15 -1.89 7.37
C VAL A 183 0.33 -1.14 6.32
N CYS A 184 -0.98 -1.39 6.25
CA CYS A 184 -1.84 -0.85 5.21
C CYS A 184 -2.33 0.57 5.52
N ILE A 185 -2.65 0.88 6.78
CA ILE A 185 -3.24 2.18 7.16
C ILE A 185 -2.18 3.12 7.73
N GLU A 186 -1.33 2.63 8.62
CA GLU A 186 -0.31 3.44 9.29
C GLU A 186 1.02 3.51 8.52
N ASP A 187 1.09 2.90 7.33
CA ASP A 187 2.26 2.87 6.45
C ASP A 187 3.55 2.36 7.14
N SER A 188 3.41 1.53 8.17
CA SER A 188 4.52 1.03 9.00
C SER A 188 5.24 -0.13 8.33
N SER A 189 6.57 -0.20 8.47
CA SER A 189 7.33 -1.38 8.04
C SER A 189 7.18 -2.54 9.02
N LEU A 190 7.49 -3.77 8.59
CA LEU A 190 7.51 -4.93 9.49
C LEU A 190 8.48 -4.73 10.67
N THR A 191 9.54 -3.95 10.50
CA THR A 191 10.49 -3.65 11.58
C THR A 191 9.85 -2.73 12.62
N ASP A 192 9.07 -1.74 12.17
CA ASP A 192 8.38 -0.80 13.05
C ASP A 192 7.30 -1.51 13.85
N VAL A 193 6.56 -2.42 13.21
CA VAL A 193 5.58 -3.29 13.90
C VAL A 193 6.26 -4.13 14.98
N LEU A 194 7.40 -4.77 14.69
CA LEU A 194 8.12 -5.54 15.70
C LEU A 194 8.60 -4.66 16.87
N ARG A 195 9.07 -3.44 16.59
CA ARG A 195 9.54 -2.50 17.61
C ARG A 195 8.39 -2.02 18.49
N ALA A 196 7.27 -1.62 17.89
CA ALA A 196 6.07 -1.17 18.59
C ALA A 196 5.52 -2.23 19.56
N HIS A 197 5.70 -3.52 19.24
CA HIS A 197 5.25 -4.64 20.08
C HIS A 197 6.35 -5.22 21.00
N GLY A 198 7.50 -4.56 21.13
CA GLY A 198 8.59 -4.94 22.05
C GLY A 198 9.46 -6.12 21.61
N TRP A 199 9.32 -6.59 20.37
CA TRP A 199 10.10 -7.71 19.84
C TRP A 199 11.52 -7.33 19.41
N VAL A 200 11.79 -6.03 19.35
CA VAL A 200 13.10 -5.44 19.06
C VAL A 200 13.45 -4.49 20.19
N ARG A 201 14.59 -4.71 20.84
CA ARG A 201 15.11 -3.80 21.87
C ARG A 201 15.53 -2.48 21.24
N GLU A 202 15.50 -1.41 22.02
CA GLU A 202 16.05 -0.13 21.59
C GLU A 202 17.53 -0.29 21.18
N GLY A 203 17.94 0.41 20.11
CA GLY A 203 19.27 0.28 19.53
C GLY A 203 19.59 -1.04 18.81
N HIS A 204 18.67 -2.02 18.79
CA HIS A 204 18.89 -3.31 18.13
C HIS A 204 18.16 -3.41 16.79
N SER A 205 18.69 -4.24 15.89
CA SER A 205 18.05 -4.62 14.63
C SER A 205 17.03 -5.74 14.82
N ALA A 206 16.00 -5.75 13.97
CA ALA A 206 15.03 -6.84 13.94
C ALA A 206 15.67 -8.16 13.48
N LYS A 207 15.29 -9.26 14.13
CA LYS A 207 15.70 -10.61 13.71
C LYS A 207 15.05 -10.98 12.38
N GLY A 208 15.84 -11.53 11.45
CA GLY A 208 15.36 -11.93 10.12
C GLY A 208 14.20 -12.93 10.17
N ASP A 209 14.22 -13.86 11.13
CA ASP A 209 13.15 -14.87 11.25
C ASP A 209 11.82 -14.26 11.72
N HIS A 210 11.86 -13.24 12.58
CA HIS A 210 10.65 -12.53 12.98
C HIS A 210 10.07 -11.75 11.80
N ILE A 211 10.93 -11.13 10.98
CA ILE A 211 10.50 -10.43 9.76
C ILE A 211 9.86 -11.41 8.76
N LYS A 212 10.48 -12.58 8.56
CA LYS A 212 9.91 -13.63 7.70
C LYS A 212 8.55 -14.12 8.23
N ALA A 213 8.45 -14.37 9.53
CA ALA A 213 7.20 -14.80 10.15
C ALA A 213 6.07 -13.78 9.95
N LEU A 214 6.36 -12.49 10.17
CA LEU A 214 5.40 -11.41 9.92
C LEU A 214 5.03 -11.27 8.45
N ALA A 215 6.00 -11.39 7.53
CA ALA A 215 5.72 -11.33 6.10
C ALA A 215 4.78 -12.47 5.67
N THR A 216 5.04 -13.70 6.12
CA THR A 216 4.17 -14.85 5.85
C THR A 216 2.78 -14.67 6.45
N ALA A 217 2.69 -14.19 7.70
CA ALA A 217 1.41 -13.93 8.34
C ALA A 217 0.60 -12.83 7.63
N LEU A 218 1.27 -11.74 7.22
CA LEU A 218 0.65 -10.66 6.46
C LEU A 218 0.14 -11.16 5.10
N ALA A 219 0.96 -11.92 4.37
CA ALA A 219 0.56 -12.53 3.10
C ALA A 219 -0.68 -13.42 3.27
N ALA A 220 -0.69 -14.30 4.28
CA ALA A 220 -1.83 -15.15 4.58
C ALA A 220 -3.09 -14.36 4.98
N ALA A 221 -2.95 -13.26 5.73
CA ALA A 221 -4.07 -12.39 6.09
C ALA A 221 -4.66 -11.68 4.86
N LEU A 222 -3.80 -11.18 3.95
CA LEU A 222 -4.21 -10.58 2.68
C LEU A 222 -4.91 -11.59 1.77
N ASP A 223 -4.43 -12.84 1.74
CA ASP A 223 -5.07 -13.92 0.99
C ASP A 223 -6.47 -14.23 1.53
N ARG A 224 -6.64 -14.26 2.85
CA ARG A 224 -7.98 -14.41 3.46
C ARG A 224 -8.90 -13.24 3.13
N MET A 225 -8.40 -12.01 3.07
CA MET A 225 -9.19 -10.83 2.68
C MET A 225 -9.72 -10.93 1.25
N MET A 226 -8.90 -11.42 0.30
CA MET A 226 -9.34 -11.71 -1.07
C MET A 226 -10.44 -12.78 -1.10
N GLY A 227 -10.43 -13.69 -0.13
CA GLY A 227 -11.38 -14.80 0.00
C GLY A 227 -10.83 -16.06 -0.67
N PRO A 228 -11.60 -17.17 -0.69
CA PRO A 228 -11.18 -18.37 -1.40
C PRO A 228 -10.94 -18.02 -2.87
N VAL A 229 -9.68 -18.05 -3.29
CA VAL A 229 -9.31 -17.98 -4.70
C VAL A 229 -9.89 -19.23 -5.33
N LYS A 230 -11.05 -19.11 -5.98
CA LYS A 230 -11.45 -20.13 -6.94
C LYS A 230 -10.34 -20.12 -7.97
N ARG A 231 -9.45 -21.11 -7.92
CA ARG A 231 -8.59 -21.47 -9.05
C ARG A 231 -9.51 -22.05 -10.12
N GLY A 232 -10.38 -21.21 -10.68
CA GLY A 232 -11.07 -21.51 -11.90
C GLY A 232 -9.99 -21.62 -12.95
N GLY A 233 -9.88 -22.78 -13.60
CA GLY A 233 -9.14 -22.90 -14.83
C GLY A 233 -9.56 -21.77 -15.77
N ILE A 234 -8.62 -21.26 -16.54
CA ILE A 234 -8.90 -20.34 -17.63
C ILE A 234 -9.91 -21.05 -18.54
N SER A 235 -11.21 -20.76 -18.38
CA SER A 235 -12.18 -21.13 -19.39
C SER A 235 -12.01 -20.09 -20.48
N VAL A 236 -11.43 -20.50 -21.60
CA VAL A 236 -11.52 -19.74 -22.84
C VAL A 236 -13.01 -19.56 -23.12
N ILE A 237 -13.52 -18.36 -22.86
CA ILE A 237 -14.84 -17.98 -23.33
C ILE A 237 -14.65 -17.75 -24.83
N HIS A 238 -15.03 -18.75 -25.63
CA HIS A 238 -15.28 -18.51 -27.04
C HIS A 238 -16.47 -17.55 -27.10
N PHE A 239 -16.20 -16.26 -27.27
CA PHE A 239 -17.18 -15.38 -27.90
C PHE A 239 -17.48 -16.04 -29.25
N GLY A 240 -18.73 -16.46 -29.42
CA GLY A 240 -19.16 -17.24 -30.56
C GLY A 240 -18.59 -16.68 -31.86
N SER A 241 -18.19 -17.58 -32.75
CA SER A 241 -17.94 -17.26 -34.15
C SER A 241 -19.00 -16.26 -34.60
N GLY A 242 -18.55 -15.05 -34.97
CA GLY A 242 -19.42 -13.96 -35.38
C GLY A 242 -20.45 -14.44 -36.39
N GLN A 243 -21.64 -13.83 -36.34
CA GLN A 243 -22.69 -14.04 -37.32
C GLN A 243 -22.09 -14.03 -38.73
N SER A 244 -22.30 -15.12 -39.47
CA SER A 244 -22.02 -15.15 -40.91
C SER A 244 -22.78 -14.00 -41.59
N PRO A 245 -22.17 -13.29 -42.54
CA PRO A 245 -22.85 -12.22 -43.25
C PRO A 245 -24.05 -12.76 -44.02
N ILE A 246 -25.21 -12.15 -43.77
CA ILE A 246 -26.48 -12.43 -44.44
C ILE A 246 -26.58 -11.61 -45.73
N TRP A 247 -25.76 -11.88 -46.74
CA TRP A 247 -26.00 -11.39 -48.11
C TRP A 247 -25.47 -12.40 -49.14
N ASP A 248 -26.39 -12.94 -49.95
CA ASP A 248 -26.27 -12.99 -51.41
C ASP A 248 -27.43 -12.13 -51.96
#